data_AF-A0AA51X3G1-F1
#
_entry.id   AF-A0AA51X3G1-F1
#
_cell.length_a   1.000
_cell.length_b   1.000
_cell.length_c   1.000
_cell.angle_alpha   90.00
_cell.angle_beta   90.00
_cell.angle_gamma   90.00
#
_symmetry.space_group_name_H-M   'P 1'
#
loop_
_entity.id
_entity.type
_entity.pdbx_description
1 polymer ?
#
loop_
_entity_poly.entity_id
_entity_poly.type
_entity_poly.pdbx_seq_one_letter_code
_entity_poly.pdbx_strand_id
1 'polypeptide(L)'
;MWLISQPNSVILEVKVEPNAIGQDCLEKVCEKLEIGAEADYFGLRVCPGSGPGRWLNLRNPLDPHRIPGGRLDLRVKFWVPPHLLINEPTRHQFYLQAKLDLTEGRLVVADQEVARRLIAYIAQAETGDCDVDVPPMNVYEECDKIGPQGEKPDDHIESIIEIHCELAGMRASQAEYRLLKEISKLESFGEEVFFCKPVTQLNNAHNLYSHLINHTVVVEETRARDDAEIDGGSTVGCLAGGQGGGGCGCRLSTCVGVGPHGLVVYRPSCNGAELDIGEEKQSIPYTAIHRAQPVRRLFQLSYVSNEGHEATLHVKMATSGQAAALYRAVTEKHAFYCCETVRTDVTEQFIRDLKGTIASLFNESTRLGRRYVFDIRRTCREVHDRARRAAHARQAAAHEPRPRRRSTGSETKEPRSRSASAGGERALACRVCMDAAIDTLFLPCRHVVCCEDCAPRCERCPLCRSEIEKLMHIFLPVEYQKNHGLIIK
;
A
#
# COMPACT_ATOMS: atom_id res chain seq x y z
N MET A 1 -6.38 6.24 27.30
CA MET A 1 -6.29 4.79 27.07
C MET A 1 -7.01 4.50 25.77
N TRP A 2 -6.44 3.66 24.92
CA TRP A 2 -6.97 3.35 23.59
C TRP A 2 -7.18 1.85 23.46
N LEU A 3 -8.26 1.45 22.81
CA LEU A 3 -8.63 0.05 22.56
C LEU A 3 -8.36 -0.25 21.09
N ILE A 4 -7.41 -1.16 20.83
CA ILE A 4 -6.94 -1.46 19.48
C ILE A 4 -7.40 -2.86 19.10
N SER A 5 -8.36 -2.96 18.20
CA SER A 5 -8.88 -4.22 17.69
C SER A 5 -7.96 -4.76 16.58
N GLN A 6 -7.45 -5.96 16.78
CA GLN A 6 -6.76 -6.75 15.75
C GLN A 6 -7.76 -7.32 14.73
N PRO A 7 -7.30 -7.82 13.57
CA PRO A 7 -8.19 -8.43 12.57
C PRO A 7 -8.94 -9.67 13.08
N ASN A 8 -8.37 -10.41 14.03
CA ASN A 8 -9.02 -11.55 14.70
C ASN A 8 -9.95 -11.15 15.86
N SER A 9 -10.34 -9.88 15.95
CA SER A 9 -11.19 -9.31 17.01
C SER A 9 -10.58 -9.28 18.42
N VAL A 10 -9.31 -9.65 18.60
CA VAL A 10 -8.61 -9.49 19.88
C VAL A 10 -8.34 -7.99 20.14
N ILE A 11 -8.75 -7.50 21.31
CA ILE A 11 -8.59 -6.09 21.69
C ILE A 11 -7.33 -5.92 22.55
N LEU A 12 -6.45 -5.03 22.13
CA LEU A 12 -5.27 -4.60 22.88
C LEU A 12 -5.54 -3.28 23.58
N GLU A 13 -5.27 -3.22 24.88
CA GLU A 13 -5.29 -1.96 25.63
C GLU A 13 -3.94 -1.25 25.51
N VAL A 14 -3.94 -0.02 25.01
CA VAL A 14 -2.73 0.79 24.81
C VAL A 14 -2.82 2.11 25.57
N LYS A 15 -1.84 2.34 26.43
CA LYS A 15 -1.69 3.59 27.19
C LYS A 15 -0.66 4.47 26.51
N VAL A 16 -1.10 5.65 26.07
CA VAL A 16 -0.27 6.71 25.47
C VAL A 16 -0.36 7.97 26.33
N GLU A 17 0.59 8.87 26.14
CA GLU A 17 0.57 10.18 26.81
C GLU A 17 -0.59 11.05 26.30
N PRO A 18 -1.10 12.02 27.09
CA PRO A 18 -2.27 12.82 26.73
C PRO A 18 -2.17 13.58 25.40
N ASN A 19 -0.97 13.91 24.94
CA ASN A 19 -0.71 14.63 23.70
C ASN A 19 -0.03 13.76 22.62
N ALA A 20 -0.04 12.44 22.81
CA ALA A 20 0.57 11.52 21.88
C ALA A 20 -0.10 11.60 20.50
N ILE A 21 0.72 11.49 19.46
CA ILE A 21 0.23 11.40 18.08
C ILE A 21 -0.14 9.96 17.74
N GLY A 22 -0.87 9.76 16.65
CA GLY A 22 -1.26 8.41 16.21
C GLY A 22 -0.06 7.47 15.99
N GLN A 23 1.09 8.00 15.59
CA GLN A 23 2.34 7.26 15.41
C GLN A 23 2.82 6.60 16.70
N ASP A 24 2.77 7.31 17.82
CA ASP A 24 3.23 6.79 19.12
C ASP A 24 2.32 5.63 19.59
N CYS A 25 1.02 5.73 19.28
CA CYS A 25 0.08 4.66 19.54
C CYS A 25 0.36 3.43 18.68
N LEU A 26 0.58 3.61 17.38
CA LEU A 26 0.92 2.50 16.47
C LEU A 26 2.21 1.82 16.90
N GLU A 27 3.24 2.58 17.28
CA GLU A 27 4.52 2.01 17.72
C GLU A 27 4.34 1.13 18.96
N LYS A 28 3.56 1.57 19.96
CA LYS A 28 3.25 0.75 21.14
C LYS A 28 2.43 -0.49 20.82
N VAL A 29 1.53 -0.42 19.83
CA VAL A 29 0.81 -1.62 19.34
C VAL A 29 1.80 -2.60 18.71
N CYS A 30 2.65 -2.12 17.80
CA CYS A 30 3.63 -2.94 17.11
C CYS A 30 4.71 -3.51 18.04
N GLU A 31 5.03 -2.83 19.14
CA GLU A 31 5.90 -3.34 20.20
C GLU A 31 5.23 -4.51 20.93
N LYS A 32 3.98 -4.36 21.36
CA LYS A 32 3.20 -5.44 22.01
C LYS A 32 3.01 -6.68 21.13
N LEU A 33 2.97 -6.50 19.82
CA LEU A 33 2.82 -7.57 18.83
C LEU A 33 4.16 -8.05 18.24
N GLU A 34 5.29 -7.58 18.75
CA GLU A 34 6.64 -7.99 18.32
C GLU A 34 6.95 -7.77 16.82
N ILE A 35 6.19 -6.90 16.14
CA ILE A 35 6.34 -6.58 14.70
C ILE A 35 7.69 -5.87 14.45
N GLY A 36 8.10 -4.99 15.36
CA GLY A 36 9.40 -4.33 15.33
C GLY A 36 9.63 -3.42 14.12
N ALA A 37 10.66 -3.70 13.32
CA ALA A 37 11.13 -2.83 12.23
C ALA A 37 10.15 -2.73 11.03
N GLU A 38 9.13 -3.59 10.99
CA GLU A 38 8.15 -3.70 9.92
C GLU A 38 6.83 -2.98 10.24
N ALA A 39 6.80 -2.17 11.30
CA ALA A 39 5.61 -1.41 11.73
C ALA A 39 5.05 -0.46 10.65
N ASP A 40 5.91 0.00 9.73
CA ASP A 40 5.53 0.91 8.65
C ASP A 40 4.57 0.27 7.62
N TYR A 41 4.38 -1.06 7.61
CA TYR A 41 3.35 -1.73 6.79
C TYR A 41 1.93 -1.55 7.33
N PHE A 42 1.78 -1.17 8.59
CA PHE A 42 0.51 -1.10 9.29
C PHE A 42 0.02 0.34 9.45
N GLY A 43 -1.26 0.48 9.72
CA GLY A 43 -1.86 1.73 10.16
C GLY A 43 -3.00 1.50 11.13
N LEU A 44 -3.52 2.62 11.66
CA LEU A 44 -4.69 2.61 12.53
C LEU A 44 -5.89 3.16 11.75
N ARG A 45 -7.03 2.47 11.81
CA ARG A 45 -8.32 2.98 11.35
C ARG A 45 -9.18 3.34 12.55
N VAL A 46 -10.00 4.36 12.41
CA VAL A 46 -11.05 4.64 13.41
C VAL A 46 -12.14 3.60 13.22
N CYS A 47 -12.48 2.88 14.29
CA CYS A 47 -13.55 1.88 14.26
C CYS A 47 -14.85 2.56 13.78
N PRO A 48 -15.51 2.02 12.76
CA PRO A 48 -16.74 2.61 12.29
C PRO A 48 -17.89 2.35 13.28
N GLY A 49 -18.58 3.40 13.69
CA GLY A 49 -19.93 3.27 14.25
C GLY A 49 -20.98 2.93 13.17
N SER A 50 -20.72 3.36 11.93
CA SER A 50 -21.45 3.01 10.70
C SER A 50 -20.61 3.42 9.47
N GLY A 51 -20.47 2.56 8.46
CA GLY A 51 -19.75 2.85 7.20
C GLY A 51 -18.30 2.34 7.16
N PRO A 52 -17.55 2.60 6.06
CA PRO A 52 -16.16 2.16 5.95
C PRO A 52 -15.26 2.93 6.91
N GLY A 53 -14.49 2.21 7.75
CA GLY A 53 -13.56 2.82 8.69
C GLY A 53 -12.53 3.73 8.01
N ARG A 54 -12.10 4.80 8.67
CA ARG A 54 -11.19 5.82 8.09
C ARG A 54 -9.77 5.66 8.64
N TRP A 55 -8.76 5.72 7.78
CA TRP A 55 -7.36 5.79 8.21
C TRP A 55 -7.11 7.04 9.08
N LEU A 56 -6.54 6.80 10.26
CA LEU A 56 -6.05 7.85 11.13
C LEU A 56 -4.81 8.48 10.51
N ASN A 57 -4.73 9.82 10.51
CA ASN A 57 -3.48 10.50 10.24
C ASN A 57 -2.58 10.33 11.47
N LEU A 58 -1.51 9.57 11.34
CA LEU A 58 -0.61 9.20 12.43
C LEU A 58 0.20 10.38 12.96
N ARG A 59 0.26 11.49 12.21
CA ARG A 59 0.99 12.70 12.61
C ARG A 59 0.11 13.68 13.37
N ASN A 60 -1.20 13.47 13.37
CA ASN A 60 -2.12 14.26 14.17
C ASN A 60 -2.17 13.72 15.60
N PRO A 61 -2.39 14.61 16.60
CA PRO A 61 -2.71 14.21 17.95
C PRO A 61 -3.92 13.29 17.98
N LEU A 62 -3.89 12.34 18.90
CA LEU A 62 -5.04 11.48 19.16
C LEU A 62 -6.10 12.28 19.92
N ASP A 63 -7.21 12.58 19.26
CA ASP A 63 -8.30 13.37 19.81
C ASP A 63 -9.49 12.47 20.19
N PRO A 64 -9.79 12.29 21.49
CA PRO A 64 -10.92 11.48 21.96
C PRO A 64 -12.28 11.96 21.44
N HIS A 65 -12.44 13.26 21.16
CA HIS A 65 -13.71 13.79 20.63
C HIS A 65 -13.97 13.33 19.19
N ARG A 66 -12.90 13.04 18.44
CA ARG A 66 -12.96 12.58 17.04
C ARG A 66 -12.90 11.06 16.90
N ILE A 67 -12.61 10.35 18.00
CA ILE A 67 -12.47 8.90 18.06
C ILE A 67 -13.38 8.40 19.19
N PRO A 68 -14.68 8.21 18.91
CA PRO A 68 -15.64 7.78 19.91
C PRO A 68 -15.20 6.51 20.64
N GLY A 69 -15.26 6.53 21.96
CA GLY A 69 -14.89 5.38 22.80
C GLY A 69 -13.40 5.00 22.75
N GLY A 70 -12.53 5.80 22.12
CA GLY A 70 -11.10 5.50 22.01
C GLY A 70 -10.79 4.20 21.27
N ARG A 71 -11.68 3.76 20.36
CA ARG A 71 -11.56 2.50 19.63
C ARG A 71 -10.91 2.71 18.26
N LEU A 72 -9.86 1.94 18.00
CA LEU A 72 -9.12 1.92 16.75
C LEU A 72 -8.93 0.48 16.27
N ASP A 73 -8.69 0.33 14.98
CA ASP A 73 -8.45 -0.93 14.30
C ASP A 73 -7.01 -0.95 13.79
N LEU A 74 -6.22 -1.96 14.18
CA LEU A 74 -4.93 -2.24 13.55
C LEU A 74 -5.19 -2.96 12.23
N ARG A 75 -4.71 -2.41 11.12
CA ARG A 75 -4.88 -3.00 9.78
C ARG A 75 -3.60 -2.89 8.96
N VAL A 76 -3.41 -3.81 8.01
CA VAL A 76 -2.36 -3.68 7.00
C VAL A 76 -2.71 -2.54 6.06
N LYS A 77 -1.81 -1.57 5.93
CA LYS A 77 -1.97 -0.40 5.06
C LYS A 77 -1.20 -0.55 3.75
N PHE A 78 -0.03 -1.17 3.82
CA PHE A 78 0.83 -1.43 2.68
C PHE A 78 1.09 -2.93 2.54
N TRP A 79 0.45 -3.54 1.56
CA TRP A 79 0.58 -4.94 1.24
C TRP A 79 1.88 -5.22 0.48
N VAL A 80 2.58 -6.26 0.91
CA VAL A 80 3.79 -6.75 0.26
C VAL A 80 3.74 -8.27 0.18
N PRO A 81 4.37 -8.88 -0.83
CA PRO A 81 4.51 -10.33 -0.89
C PRO A 81 5.19 -10.91 0.36
N PRO A 82 4.84 -12.13 0.78
CA PRO A 82 5.29 -12.67 2.06
C PRO A 82 6.80 -12.93 2.16
N HIS A 83 7.52 -13.02 1.04
CA HIS A 83 8.98 -13.15 1.03
C HIS A 83 9.72 -11.86 1.44
N LEU A 84 9.03 -10.71 1.44
CA LEU A 84 9.56 -9.44 1.95
C LEU A 84 9.34 -9.28 3.47
N LEU A 85 8.46 -10.11 4.05
CA LEU A 85 8.13 -10.10 5.48
C LEU A 85 9.14 -10.96 6.26
N ILE A 86 10.07 -10.28 6.94
CA ILE A 86 11.18 -10.90 7.64
C ILE A 86 10.71 -11.50 8.97
N ASN A 87 9.93 -10.76 9.76
CA ASN A 87 9.50 -11.23 11.08
C ASN A 87 8.24 -12.09 10.97
N GLU A 88 8.22 -13.20 11.72
CA GLU A 88 7.08 -14.09 11.80
C GLU A 88 5.83 -13.43 12.39
N PRO A 89 5.90 -12.61 13.46
CA PRO A 89 4.74 -11.86 13.94
C PRO A 89 4.13 -10.91 12.89
N THR A 90 4.97 -10.30 12.04
CA THR A 90 4.50 -9.48 10.91
C THR A 90 3.71 -10.33 9.91
N ARG A 91 4.24 -11.50 9.53
CA ARG A 91 3.54 -12.44 8.64
C ARG A 91 2.21 -12.90 9.22
N HIS A 92 2.19 -13.22 10.51
CA HIS A 92 0.96 -13.62 11.19
C HIS A 92 -0.10 -12.52 11.15
N GLN A 93 0.26 -11.26 11.42
CA GLN A 93 -0.68 -10.13 11.32
C GLN A 93 -1.18 -9.88 9.88
N PHE A 94 -0.33 -10.11 8.88
CA PHE A 94 -0.75 -10.10 7.46
C PHE A 94 -1.73 -11.25 7.15
N TYR A 95 -1.50 -12.44 7.69
CA TYR A 95 -2.41 -13.59 7.54
C TYR A 95 -3.77 -13.30 8.20
N LEU A 96 -3.79 -12.76 9.43
CA LEU A 96 -5.04 -12.41 10.11
C LEU A 96 -5.85 -11.37 9.30
N GLN A 97 -5.16 -10.36 8.74
CA GLN A 97 -5.79 -9.40 7.85
C GLN A 97 -6.33 -10.06 6.57
N ALA A 98 -5.57 -10.97 5.97
CA ALA A 98 -5.98 -11.68 4.77
C ALA A 98 -7.20 -12.56 5.01
N LYS A 99 -7.25 -13.32 6.11
CA LYS A 99 -8.44 -14.10 6.51
C LYS A 99 -9.66 -13.17 6.60
N LEU A 100 -9.54 -12.05 7.31
CA LEU A 100 -10.63 -11.09 7.45
C LEU A 100 -11.08 -10.50 6.10
N ASP A 101 -10.15 -10.13 5.21
CA ASP A 101 -10.48 -9.57 3.91
C ASP A 101 -11.11 -10.60 2.96
N LEU A 102 -10.72 -11.88 3.06
CA LEU A 102 -11.32 -12.99 2.32
C LEU A 102 -12.74 -13.30 2.82
N THR A 103 -12.95 -13.44 4.13
CA THR A 103 -14.26 -13.79 4.71
C THR A 103 -15.29 -12.66 4.59
N GLU A 104 -14.83 -11.41 4.63
CA GLU A 104 -15.69 -10.23 4.40
C GLU A 104 -15.87 -9.89 2.90
N GLY A 105 -15.30 -10.68 1.99
CA GLY A 105 -15.44 -10.51 0.54
C GLY A 105 -14.78 -9.25 -0.03
N ARG A 106 -13.82 -8.66 0.70
CA ARG A 106 -13.01 -7.54 0.21
C ARG A 106 -11.90 -7.98 -0.74
N LEU A 107 -11.38 -9.18 -0.53
CA LEU A 107 -10.40 -9.81 -1.41
C LEU A 107 -11.12 -10.90 -2.22
N VAL A 108 -11.41 -10.59 -3.48
CA VAL A 108 -12.19 -11.47 -4.36
C VAL A 108 -11.30 -12.57 -4.94
N VAL A 109 -11.77 -13.81 -4.86
CA VAL A 109 -11.12 -14.99 -5.42
C VAL A 109 -12.03 -15.55 -6.51
N ALA A 110 -11.64 -15.36 -7.77
CA ALA A 110 -12.46 -15.77 -8.92
C ALA A 110 -12.33 -17.26 -9.28
N ASP A 111 -11.29 -17.94 -8.77
CA ASP A 111 -11.01 -19.35 -9.06
C ASP A 111 -11.41 -20.22 -7.87
N GLN A 112 -12.30 -21.18 -8.11
CA GLN A 112 -12.82 -22.10 -7.09
C GLN A 112 -11.72 -22.99 -6.48
N GLU A 113 -10.73 -23.43 -7.26
CA GLU A 113 -9.63 -24.25 -6.74
C GLU A 113 -8.65 -23.43 -5.91
N VAL A 114 -8.44 -22.17 -6.27
CA VAL A 114 -7.70 -21.23 -5.42
C VAL A 114 -8.45 -21.05 -4.10
N ALA A 115 -9.77 -20.85 -4.14
CA ALA A 115 -10.60 -20.69 -2.94
C ALA A 115 -10.51 -21.92 -2.02
N ARG A 116 -10.70 -23.14 -2.54
CA ARG A 116 -10.57 -24.39 -1.77
C ARG A 116 -9.20 -24.51 -1.09
N ARG A 117 -8.11 -24.23 -1.81
CA ARG A 117 -6.75 -24.24 -1.25
C ARG A 117 -6.56 -23.19 -0.14
N LEU A 118 -7.10 -21.99 -0.31
CA LEU A 118 -7.04 -20.94 0.72
C LEU A 118 -7.77 -21.37 2.00
N ILE A 119 -8.96 -21.97 1.87
CA ILE A 119 -9.74 -22.50 3.00
C ILE A 119 -8.96 -23.61 3.71
N ALA A 120 -8.36 -24.54 2.97
CA ALA A 120 -7.52 -25.59 3.55
C ALA A 120 -6.29 -25.04 4.29
N TYR A 121 -5.63 -23.98 3.77
CA TYR A 121 -4.55 -23.32 4.50
C TYR A 121 -5.02 -22.61 5.78
N ILE A 122 -6.23 -22.03 5.80
CA ILE A 122 -6.82 -21.44 7.01
C ILE A 122 -7.06 -22.55 8.04
N ALA A 123 -7.68 -23.66 7.64
CA ALA A 123 -7.95 -24.79 8.53
C ALA A 123 -6.67 -25.39 9.11
N GLN A 124 -5.63 -25.60 8.29
CA GLN A 124 -4.33 -26.09 8.74
C GLN A 124 -3.66 -25.13 9.73
N ALA A 125 -3.81 -23.82 9.52
CA ALA A 125 -3.23 -22.81 10.42
C ALA A 125 -3.94 -22.74 11.78
N GLU A 126 -5.26 -22.94 11.82
CA GLU A 126 -6.07 -22.79 13.04
C GLU A 126 -6.26 -24.09 13.81
N THR A 127 -6.36 -25.23 13.12
CA THR A 127 -6.73 -26.52 13.70
C THR A 127 -5.61 -27.56 13.65
N GLY A 128 -4.56 -27.34 12.85
CA GLY A 128 -3.50 -28.31 12.64
C GLY A 128 -3.88 -29.34 11.58
N ASP A 129 -3.28 -30.54 11.66
CA ASP A 129 -3.48 -31.61 10.67
C ASP A 129 -4.94 -32.08 10.64
N CYS A 130 -5.47 -32.32 9.43
CA CYS A 130 -6.84 -32.81 9.26
C CYS A 130 -7.04 -34.22 9.84
N ASP A 131 -8.09 -34.37 10.65
CA ASP A 131 -8.67 -35.67 10.98
C ASP A 131 -9.84 -35.93 10.02
N VAL A 132 -9.73 -36.97 9.19
CA VAL A 132 -10.76 -37.33 8.19
C VAL A 132 -12.06 -37.76 8.88
N ASP A 133 -11.97 -38.36 10.07
CA ASP A 133 -13.15 -38.82 10.81
C ASP A 133 -13.85 -37.64 11.50
N VAL A 134 -13.11 -36.57 11.82
CA VAL A 134 -13.61 -35.38 12.51
C VAL A 134 -13.04 -34.09 11.87
N PRO A 135 -13.46 -33.76 10.62
CA PRO A 135 -12.97 -32.57 9.95
C PRO A 135 -13.47 -31.29 10.64
N PRO A 136 -12.69 -30.19 10.64
CA PRO A 136 -13.03 -28.92 11.28
C PRO A 136 -14.09 -28.13 10.49
N MET A 137 -15.31 -28.67 10.41
CA MET A 137 -16.42 -28.11 9.63
C MET A 137 -16.74 -26.67 9.99
N ASN A 138 -16.60 -26.28 11.26
CA ASN A 138 -16.83 -24.92 11.72
C ASN A 138 -15.92 -23.89 11.02
N VAL A 139 -14.67 -24.27 10.69
CA VAL A 139 -13.73 -23.38 9.99
C VAL A 139 -14.08 -23.28 8.51
N TYR A 140 -14.49 -24.40 7.90
CA TYR A 140 -14.92 -24.42 6.51
C TYR A 140 -16.19 -23.58 6.30
N GLU A 141 -17.15 -23.68 7.22
CA GLU A 141 -18.38 -22.88 7.22
C GLU A 141 -18.11 -21.39 7.43
N GLU A 142 -17.19 -21.01 8.34
CA GLU A 142 -16.76 -19.61 8.51
C GLU A 142 -16.19 -19.03 7.21
N CYS A 143 -15.46 -19.87 6.46
CA CYS A 143 -14.77 -19.50 5.24
C CYS A 143 -15.61 -19.77 3.97
N ASP A 144 -16.88 -20.14 4.10
CA ASP A 144 -17.72 -20.51 2.95
C ASP A 144 -17.95 -19.32 1.99
N LYS A 145 -17.79 -18.08 2.44
CA LYS A 145 -17.88 -16.91 1.56
C LYS A 145 -16.66 -16.72 0.65
N ILE A 146 -15.58 -17.48 0.86
CA ILE A 146 -14.37 -17.39 0.06
C ILE A 146 -14.58 -18.13 -1.27
N GLY A 147 -14.50 -17.39 -2.37
CA GLY A 147 -14.60 -17.92 -3.73
C GLY A 147 -15.52 -17.09 -4.64
N PRO A 148 -15.84 -17.61 -5.84
CA PRO A 148 -16.81 -17.03 -6.76
C PRO A 148 -18.19 -16.92 -6.13
N GLN A 149 -18.96 -15.91 -6.56
CA GLN A 149 -20.36 -15.76 -6.15
C GLN A 149 -21.23 -16.77 -6.90
N GLY A 150 -22.12 -17.46 -6.20
CA GLY A 150 -23.06 -18.42 -6.79
C GLY A 150 -23.22 -19.69 -5.95
N GLU A 151 -23.94 -20.66 -6.51
CA GLU A 151 -24.01 -22.00 -5.94
C GLU A 151 -22.65 -22.68 -6.08
N LYS A 152 -22.16 -23.24 -4.98
CA LYS A 152 -20.92 -24.00 -4.97
C LYS A 152 -21.17 -25.41 -5.47
N PRO A 153 -20.16 -26.04 -6.11
CA PRO A 153 -20.23 -27.46 -6.45
C PRO A 153 -20.53 -28.35 -5.23
N ASP A 154 -21.28 -29.42 -5.43
CA ASP A 154 -21.65 -30.37 -4.37
C ASP A 154 -20.42 -30.99 -3.68
N ASP A 155 -19.32 -31.17 -4.41
CA ASP A 155 -18.05 -31.71 -3.93
C ASP A 155 -17.17 -30.69 -3.17
N HIS A 156 -17.64 -29.46 -2.97
CA HIS A 156 -16.80 -28.36 -2.50
C HIS A 156 -16.13 -28.66 -1.15
N ILE A 157 -16.90 -29.16 -0.18
CA ILE A 157 -16.40 -29.48 1.15
C ILE A 157 -15.50 -30.72 1.12
N GLU A 158 -15.87 -31.75 0.37
CA GLU A 158 -15.07 -32.98 0.23
C GLU A 158 -13.69 -32.65 -0.35
N SER A 159 -13.64 -31.83 -1.40
CA SER A 159 -12.37 -31.36 -1.99
C SER A 159 -11.53 -30.54 -1.00
N ILE A 160 -12.15 -29.72 -0.14
CA ILE A 160 -11.42 -28.98 0.90
C ILE A 160 -10.79 -29.94 1.91
N ILE A 161 -11.53 -30.97 2.33
CA ILE A 161 -11.05 -31.99 3.26
C ILE A 161 -9.87 -32.76 2.65
N GLU A 162 -9.98 -33.18 1.38
CA GLU A 162 -8.90 -33.85 0.65
C GLU A 162 -7.63 -32.99 0.63
N ILE A 163 -7.74 -31.73 0.21
CA ILE A 163 -6.61 -30.80 0.20
C ILE A 163 -6.05 -30.62 1.60
N HIS A 164 -6.88 -30.46 2.63
CA HIS A 164 -6.44 -30.27 4.01
C HIS A 164 -5.66 -31.51 4.52
N CYS A 165 -6.08 -32.72 4.16
CA CYS A 165 -5.35 -33.95 4.49
C CYS A 165 -3.97 -34.00 3.83
N GLU A 166 -3.84 -33.50 2.59
CA GLU A 166 -2.54 -33.42 1.90
C GLU A 166 -1.56 -32.44 2.58
N LEU A 167 -2.05 -31.52 3.43
CA LEU A 167 -1.24 -30.56 4.16
C LEU A 167 -0.65 -31.13 5.47
N ALA A 168 -0.92 -32.39 5.81
CA ALA A 168 -0.48 -33.00 7.06
C ALA A 168 1.04 -32.82 7.31
N GLY A 169 1.38 -32.42 8.55
CA GLY A 169 2.73 -32.09 8.99
C GLY A 169 3.17 -30.66 8.67
N MET A 170 2.35 -29.86 7.98
CA MET A 170 2.61 -28.44 7.74
C MET A 170 2.40 -27.63 9.01
N ARG A 171 3.40 -26.83 9.40
CA ARG A 171 3.26 -25.92 10.55
C ARG A 171 2.31 -24.76 10.22
N ALA A 172 1.62 -24.24 11.23
CA ALA A 172 0.75 -23.06 11.08
C ALA A 172 1.44 -21.90 10.34
N SER A 173 2.65 -21.52 10.74
CA SER A 173 3.37 -20.42 10.07
C SER A 173 3.78 -20.71 8.62
N GLN A 174 3.87 -21.99 8.23
CA GLN A 174 4.03 -22.37 6.82
C GLN A 174 2.71 -22.26 6.06
N ALA A 175 1.59 -22.70 6.65
CA ALA A 175 0.26 -22.56 6.07
C ALA A 175 -0.11 -21.08 5.85
N GLU A 176 0.14 -20.22 6.86
CA GLU A 176 0.01 -18.77 6.74
C GLU A 176 0.83 -18.21 5.58
N TYR A 177 2.10 -18.60 5.46
CA TYR A 177 2.96 -18.17 4.37
C TYR A 177 2.44 -18.63 3.00
N ARG A 178 1.93 -19.87 2.89
CA ARG A 178 1.36 -20.41 1.64
C ARG A 178 0.10 -19.64 1.25
N LEU A 179 -0.79 -19.36 2.20
CA LEU A 179 -1.96 -18.50 1.97
C LEU A 179 -1.53 -17.12 1.46
N LEU A 180 -0.62 -16.45 2.15
CA LEU A 180 -0.12 -15.13 1.75
C LEU A 180 0.53 -15.15 0.36
N LYS A 181 1.18 -16.26 0.00
CA LYS A 181 1.80 -16.45 -1.31
C LYS A 181 0.75 -16.60 -2.41
N GLU A 182 -0.32 -17.35 -2.16
CA GLU A 182 -1.41 -17.49 -3.12
C GLU A 182 -2.17 -16.18 -3.32
N ILE A 183 -2.52 -15.47 -2.24
CA ILE A 183 -3.22 -14.18 -2.38
C ILE A 183 -2.37 -13.11 -3.08
N SER A 184 -1.05 -13.18 -2.96
CA SER A 184 -0.15 -12.20 -3.62
C SER A 184 -0.16 -12.27 -5.15
N LYS A 185 -0.78 -13.32 -5.71
CA LYS A 185 -0.97 -13.50 -7.15
C LYS A 185 -2.33 -12.98 -7.63
N LEU A 186 -3.25 -12.66 -6.72
CA LEU A 186 -4.57 -12.15 -7.09
C LEU A 186 -4.44 -10.73 -7.64
N GLU A 187 -5.28 -10.39 -8.61
CA GLU A 187 -5.21 -9.07 -9.25
C GLU A 187 -5.55 -7.93 -8.29
N SER A 188 -6.48 -8.16 -7.36
CA SER A 188 -6.91 -7.19 -6.34
C SER A 188 -5.96 -7.13 -5.13
N PHE A 189 -4.81 -7.81 -5.18
CA PHE A 189 -3.88 -7.87 -4.06
C PHE A 189 -3.35 -6.48 -3.68
N GLY A 190 -3.66 -6.09 -2.45
CA GLY A 190 -3.22 -4.82 -1.90
C GLY A 190 -3.95 -3.59 -2.42
N GLU A 191 -5.06 -3.77 -3.14
CA GLU A 191 -5.89 -2.67 -3.60
C GLU A 191 -6.79 -2.13 -2.48
N GLU A 192 -6.76 -0.81 -2.29
CA GLU A 192 -7.76 -0.10 -1.50
C GLU A 192 -8.82 0.48 -2.43
N VAL A 193 -10.06 -0.02 -2.33
CA VAL A 193 -11.15 0.31 -3.25
C VAL A 193 -11.98 1.50 -2.76
N PHE A 194 -12.19 2.46 -3.66
CA PHE A 194 -12.99 3.67 -3.45
C PHE A 194 -14.21 3.67 -4.37
N PHE A 195 -15.42 3.69 -3.80
CA PHE A 195 -16.66 3.72 -4.57
C PHE A 195 -17.05 5.15 -4.98
N CYS A 196 -17.37 5.33 -6.26
CA CYS A 196 -17.73 6.62 -6.84
C CYS A 196 -19.25 6.77 -6.96
N LYS A 197 -19.74 8.01 -7.06
CA LYS A 197 -21.13 8.32 -7.43
C LYS A 197 -21.25 8.40 -8.95
N PRO A 198 -22.36 7.90 -9.53
CA PRO A 198 -22.61 8.06 -10.96
C PRO A 198 -22.69 9.54 -11.32
N VAL A 199 -22.03 9.92 -12.41
CA VAL A 199 -22.08 11.28 -12.97
C VAL A 199 -23.22 11.32 -13.98
N THR A 200 -24.42 11.72 -13.56
CA THR A 200 -25.55 11.92 -14.48
C THR A 200 -25.35 13.19 -15.30
N GLN A 201 -25.54 13.11 -16.62
CA GLN A 201 -25.36 14.22 -17.57
C GLN A 201 -26.23 15.45 -17.28
N LEU A 202 -27.27 15.36 -16.44
CA LEU A 202 -28.06 16.53 -16.00
C LEU A 202 -27.26 17.50 -15.12
N ASN A 203 -26.16 17.04 -14.49
CA ASN A 203 -25.24 17.90 -13.74
C ASN A 203 -24.22 18.62 -14.64
N ASN A 204 -24.24 18.38 -15.96
CA ASN A 204 -23.32 19.01 -16.89
C ASN A 204 -23.54 20.51 -17.00
N ALA A 205 -24.77 21.02 -16.86
CA ALA A 205 -25.01 22.47 -16.98
C ALA A 205 -24.28 23.27 -15.89
N HIS A 206 -24.19 22.75 -14.66
CA HIS A 206 -23.49 23.42 -13.56
C HIS A 206 -21.96 23.24 -13.62
N ASN A 207 -21.50 22.11 -14.17
CA ASN A 207 -20.08 21.84 -14.36
C ASN A 207 -19.48 22.55 -15.60
N LEU A 208 -20.25 22.74 -16.68
CA LEU A 208 -19.86 23.57 -17.81
C LEU A 208 -19.75 25.04 -17.40
N TYR A 209 -20.66 25.51 -16.54
CA TYR A 209 -20.60 26.87 -15.97
C TYR A 209 -19.34 27.07 -15.12
N SER A 210 -18.91 26.05 -14.37
CA SER A 210 -17.67 26.06 -13.58
C SER A 210 -16.41 26.02 -14.46
N HIS A 211 -16.47 25.38 -15.62
CA HIS A 211 -15.39 25.36 -16.61
C HIS A 211 -15.24 26.70 -17.36
N LEU A 212 -16.33 27.43 -17.54
CA LEU A 212 -16.36 28.75 -18.21
C LEU A 212 -15.95 29.90 -17.28
N ILE A 213 -16.27 29.84 -15.98
CA ILE A 213 -15.92 30.91 -15.02
C ILE A 213 -14.41 30.93 -14.69
N ASN A 214 -13.70 29.79 -14.78
CA ASN A 214 -12.27 29.76 -14.49
C ASN A 214 -11.38 30.41 -15.57
N HIS A 215 -11.95 30.86 -16.69
CA HIS A 215 -11.22 31.60 -17.73
C HIS A 215 -11.49 33.11 -17.75
N THR A 216 -12.41 33.64 -16.93
CA THR A 216 -12.72 35.07 -16.92
C THR A 216 -13.02 35.59 -15.51
N VAL A 217 -12.07 36.40 -15.02
CA VAL A 217 -12.21 37.40 -13.94
C VAL A 217 -12.14 36.89 -12.50
N VAL A 218 -11.08 37.35 -11.85
CA VAL A 218 -10.85 37.42 -10.40
C VAL A 218 -11.96 38.25 -9.75
N VAL A 219 -12.72 37.67 -8.82
CA VAL A 219 -13.43 38.44 -7.79
C VAL A 219 -13.18 37.77 -6.44
N GLU A 220 -12.61 38.53 -5.52
CA GLU A 220 -12.45 38.18 -4.11
C GLU A 220 -13.83 37.99 -3.47
N GLU A 221 -14.04 36.88 -2.75
CA GLU A 221 -15.14 36.82 -1.80
C GLU A 221 -14.76 36.07 -0.53
N THR A 222 -15.32 36.58 0.57
CA THR A 222 -14.88 36.48 1.95
C THR A 222 -15.05 35.11 2.59
N ARG A 223 -14.12 34.78 3.49
CA ARG A 223 -14.12 33.61 4.40
C ARG A 223 -15.50 33.35 5.02
N ALA A 224 -16.14 32.26 4.61
CA ALA A 224 -17.20 31.64 5.39
C ALA A 224 -16.57 30.71 6.44
N ARG A 225 -17.06 30.85 7.68
CA ARG A 225 -16.62 30.16 8.89
C ARG A 225 -16.69 28.64 8.75
N ASP A 226 -15.69 27.99 9.32
CA ASP A 226 -15.72 26.58 9.68
C ASP A 226 -16.88 26.38 10.67
N ASP A 227 -18.01 25.87 10.19
CA ASP A 227 -19.05 25.33 11.05
C ASP A 227 -19.34 23.88 10.63
N ALA A 228 -19.50 23.08 11.68
CA ALA A 228 -19.68 21.66 11.71
C ALA A 228 -20.78 21.20 10.75
N GLU A 229 -20.61 20.02 10.14
CA GLU A 229 -21.79 19.25 9.77
C GLU A 229 -21.53 17.75 9.74
N ILE A 230 -22.40 17.11 10.53
CA ILE A 230 -22.72 15.71 10.74
C ILE A 230 -22.79 14.95 9.41
N ASP A 231 -22.34 13.70 9.37
CA ASP A 231 -23.07 12.68 8.58
C ASP A 231 -22.55 11.26 8.78
N GLY A 232 -23.46 10.43 9.30
CA GLY A 232 -23.49 8.99 9.05
C GLY A 232 -24.01 8.77 7.63
N GLY A 233 -23.19 8.17 6.78
CA GLY A 233 -23.57 7.77 5.43
C GLY A 233 -23.52 6.26 5.31
N SER A 234 -24.66 5.60 5.48
CA SER A 234 -24.87 4.21 5.14
C SER A 234 -24.41 3.94 3.71
N THR A 235 -23.45 3.04 3.52
CA THR A 235 -23.19 2.38 2.24
C THR A 235 -24.07 1.13 2.16
N VAL A 236 -25.34 1.34 1.87
CA VAL A 236 -26.20 0.34 1.23
C VAL A 236 -26.68 1.02 -0.04
N GLY A 237 -26.62 0.32 -1.18
CA GLY A 237 -27.10 0.82 -2.46
C GLY A 237 -28.48 1.46 -2.31
N CYS A 238 -28.73 2.55 -3.05
CA CYS A 238 -29.98 3.30 -2.98
C CYS A 238 -31.18 2.34 -3.02
N LEU A 239 -31.92 2.29 -1.91
CA LEU A 239 -33.25 1.69 -1.87
C LEU A 239 -34.15 2.51 -2.81
N ALA A 240 -34.86 1.79 -3.68
CA ALA A 240 -35.79 2.34 -4.63
C ALA A 240 -36.92 3.09 -3.92
N GLY A 241 -37.26 4.27 -4.45
CA GLY A 241 -38.45 5.00 -4.08
C GLY A 241 -38.65 6.21 -4.99
N GLY A 242 -39.61 6.11 -5.92
CA GLY A 242 -40.18 7.27 -6.60
C GLY A 242 -39.81 7.40 -8.08
N GLN A 243 -40.86 7.43 -8.91
CA GLN A 243 -40.87 7.49 -10.36
C GLN A 243 -40.10 8.68 -10.95
N GLY A 244 -39.42 8.45 -12.09
CA GLY A 244 -39.13 9.49 -13.07
C GLY A 244 -37.67 9.58 -13.52
N GLY A 245 -37.38 9.05 -14.72
CA GLY A 245 -36.21 9.44 -15.52
C GLY A 245 -35.28 8.29 -15.87
N GLY A 246 -35.18 7.99 -17.18
CA GLY A 246 -34.46 6.84 -17.73
C GLY A 246 -32.98 6.77 -17.36
N GLY A 247 -32.66 5.84 -16.47
CA GLY A 247 -31.33 5.28 -16.24
C GLY A 247 -31.38 3.77 -16.44
N CYS A 248 -30.26 3.14 -16.77
CA CYS A 248 -30.14 1.72 -17.14
C CYS A 248 -30.59 0.71 -16.06
N GLY A 249 -31.04 1.14 -14.87
CA GLY A 249 -31.41 0.25 -13.77
C GLY A 249 -30.25 -0.52 -13.15
N CYS A 250 -29.05 -0.42 -13.72
CA CYS A 250 -27.82 -1.01 -13.23
C CYS A 250 -27.41 -0.39 -11.88
N ARG A 251 -27.35 -1.24 -10.84
CA ARG A 251 -27.02 -0.87 -9.44
C ARG A 251 -25.53 -0.66 -9.19
N LEU A 252 -24.69 -0.81 -10.22
CA LEU A 252 -23.24 -0.82 -10.11
C LEU A 252 -22.67 0.59 -10.35
N SER A 253 -21.79 1.03 -9.47
CA SER A 253 -21.09 2.33 -9.57
C SER A 253 -19.62 2.10 -9.89
N THR A 254 -19.02 2.97 -10.70
CA THR A 254 -17.56 3.01 -10.90
C THR A 254 -16.82 2.95 -9.56
N CYS A 255 -15.76 2.16 -9.48
CA CYS A 255 -14.85 2.17 -8.34
C CYS A 255 -13.39 2.30 -8.79
N VAL A 256 -12.57 2.82 -7.88
CA VAL A 256 -11.14 3.06 -8.10
C VAL A 256 -10.36 2.29 -7.05
N GLY A 257 -9.62 1.26 -7.45
CA GLY A 257 -8.63 0.56 -6.64
C GLY A 257 -7.30 1.30 -6.67
N VAL A 258 -6.66 1.47 -5.51
CA VAL A 258 -5.30 2.02 -5.40
C VAL A 258 -4.40 0.97 -4.77
N GLY A 259 -3.44 0.45 -5.53
CA GLY A 259 -2.60 -0.69 -5.13
C GLY A 259 -1.10 -0.45 -5.30
N PRO A 260 -0.28 -1.52 -5.24
CA PRO A 260 1.17 -1.45 -5.38
C PRO A 260 1.67 -1.01 -6.76
N HIS A 261 0.91 -1.30 -7.82
CA HIS A 261 1.32 -1.06 -9.21
C HIS A 261 0.74 0.22 -9.82
N GLY A 262 -0.22 0.85 -9.15
CA GLY A 262 -0.91 2.04 -9.65
C GLY A 262 -2.37 2.06 -9.23
N LEU A 263 -3.20 2.65 -10.08
CA LEU A 263 -4.65 2.68 -9.92
C LEU A 263 -5.30 1.71 -10.90
N VAL A 264 -6.43 1.15 -10.48
CA VAL A 264 -7.32 0.36 -11.32
C VAL A 264 -8.70 0.99 -11.27
N VAL A 265 -9.24 1.34 -12.43
CA VAL A 265 -10.61 1.84 -12.54
C VAL A 265 -11.50 0.72 -13.03
N TYR A 266 -12.51 0.39 -12.24
CA TYR A 266 -13.52 -0.59 -12.58
C TYR A 266 -14.78 0.14 -13.03
N ARG A 267 -15.18 -0.05 -14.29
CA ARG A 267 -16.45 0.47 -14.80
C ARG A 267 -17.45 -0.66 -14.99
N PRO A 268 -18.72 -0.48 -14.55
CA PRO A 268 -19.77 -1.44 -14.84
C PRO A 268 -20.06 -1.45 -16.34
N SER A 269 -20.13 -2.64 -16.94
CA SER A 269 -20.62 -2.78 -18.31
C SER A 269 -22.15 -2.76 -18.28
N CYS A 270 -22.76 -1.88 -19.07
CA CYS A 270 -24.23 -1.75 -19.16
C CYS A 270 -24.84 -2.63 -20.26
N ASN A 271 -24.06 -3.54 -20.85
CA ASN A 271 -24.41 -4.25 -22.08
C ASN A 271 -24.43 -5.77 -21.85
N GLY A 272 -25.42 -6.29 -21.13
CA GLY A 272 -25.63 -7.74 -21.00
C GLY A 272 -26.62 -8.08 -19.90
N ALA A 273 -27.48 -9.07 -20.13
CA ALA A 273 -28.58 -9.46 -19.24
C ALA A 273 -28.15 -10.27 -17.99
N GLU A 274 -26.86 -10.32 -17.68
CA GLU A 274 -26.31 -10.99 -16.50
C GLU A 274 -25.51 -9.97 -15.68
N LEU A 275 -25.86 -9.85 -14.41
CA LEU A 275 -25.33 -8.90 -13.43
C LEU A 275 -23.93 -9.31 -12.93
N ASP A 276 -23.05 -9.69 -13.86
CA ASP A 276 -21.65 -9.91 -13.53
C ASP A 276 -20.92 -8.57 -13.58
N ILE A 277 -20.19 -8.28 -12.50
CA ILE A 277 -19.24 -7.18 -12.44
C ILE A 277 -18.07 -7.58 -13.36
N GLY A 278 -18.22 -7.34 -14.67
CA GLY A 278 -17.24 -7.60 -15.73
C GLY A 278 -17.11 -6.35 -16.62
N GLU A 279 -16.33 -5.33 -16.21
CA GLU A 279 -14.86 -5.21 -16.31
C GLU A 279 -14.39 -4.55 -17.62
N GLU A 280 -14.74 -3.28 -17.83
CA GLU A 280 -13.71 -2.41 -18.42
C GLU A 280 -12.77 -2.02 -17.28
N LYS A 281 -11.71 -2.82 -17.13
CA LYS A 281 -10.64 -2.58 -16.17
C LYS A 281 -9.60 -1.69 -16.82
N GLN A 282 -9.48 -0.46 -16.35
CA GLN A 282 -8.44 0.44 -16.80
C GLN A 282 -7.33 0.53 -15.75
N SER A 283 -6.17 -0.05 -16.07
CA SER A 283 -4.97 0.10 -15.25
C SER A 283 -4.21 1.38 -15.61
N ILE A 284 -3.86 2.16 -14.59
CA ILE A 284 -3.08 3.40 -14.70
C ILE A 284 -1.86 3.24 -13.79
N PRO A 285 -0.68 2.90 -14.34
CA PRO A 285 0.52 2.72 -13.53
C PRO A 285 0.99 4.04 -12.95
N TYR A 286 1.66 3.99 -11.79
CA TYR A 286 2.19 5.19 -11.14
C TYR A 286 3.08 6.05 -12.06
N THR A 287 3.87 5.40 -12.92
CA THR A 287 4.76 6.06 -13.89
C THR A 287 4.03 6.84 -14.99
N ALA A 288 2.75 6.57 -15.21
CA ALA A 288 1.94 7.28 -16.20
C ALA A 288 1.25 8.53 -15.62
N ILE A 289 1.24 8.71 -14.29
CA ILE A 289 0.51 9.78 -13.62
C ILE A 289 1.32 11.07 -13.68
N HIS A 290 0.71 12.13 -14.21
CA HIS A 290 1.29 13.48 -14.23
C HIS A 290 0.81 14.34 -13.05
N ARG A 291 -0.47 14.24 -12.67
CA ARG A 291 -1.04 15.09 -11.62
C ARG A 291 -2.26 14.43 -11.00
N ALA A 292 -2.41 14.53 -9.68
CA ALA A 292 -3.62 14.17 -8.95
C ALA A 292 -4.11 15.35 -8.11
N GLN A 293 -5.41 15.62 -8.09
CA GLN A 293 -5.98 16.69 -7.27
C GLN A 293 -7.41 16.38 -6.78
N PRO A 294 -7.69 16.59 -5.48
CA PRO A 294 -9.05 16.59 -4.96
C PRO A 294 -9.64 18.01 -5.01
N VAL A 295 -10.82 18.17 -5.61
CA VAL A 295 -11.56 19.44 -5.67
C VAL A 295 -12.97 19.21 -5.14
N ARG A 296 -13.25 19.67 -3.91
CA ARG A 296 -14.50 19.37 -3.19
C ARG A 296 -14.76 17.86 -3.16
N ARG A 297 -15.81 17.37 -3.81
CA ARG A 297 -16.17 15.94 -3.91
C ARG A 297 -15.60 15.27 -5.17
N LEU A 298 -14.87 15.99 -6.01
CA LEU A 298 -14.28 15.45 -7.23
C LEU A 298 -12.83 15.05 -6.98
N PHE A 299 -12.39 13.97 -7.62
CA PHE A 299 -11.00 13.59 -7.76
C PHE A 299 -10.65 13.61 -9.25
N GLN A 300 -9.58 14.34 -9.58
CA GLN A 300 -9.07 14.47 -10.93
C GLN A 300 -7.63 13.95 -11.00
N LEU A 301 -7.38 13.10 -11.98
CA LEU A 301 -6.07 12.52 -12.26
C LEU A 301 -5.72 12.71 -13.73
N SER A 302 -4.63 13.40 -14.03
CA SER A 302 -4.07 13.52 -15.39
C SER A 302 -2.96 12.50 -15.54
N TYR A 303 -3.00 11.72 -16.62
CA TYR A 303 -2.06 10.63 -16.89
C TYR A 303 -1.86 10.44 -18.40
N VAL A 304 -0.82 9.72 -18.79
CA VAL A 304 -0.59 9.30 -20.18
C VAL A 304 -1.22 7.93 -20.40
N SER A 305 -2.08 7.81 -21.40
CA SER A 305 -2.69 6.53 -21.77
C SER A 305 -1.65 5.56 -22.32
N ASN A 306 -2.02 4.28 -22.47
CA ASN A 306 -1.15 3.28 -23.09
C ASN A 306 -0.79 3.64 -24.55
N GLU A 307 -1.57 4.49 -25.20
CA GLU A 307 -1.34 4.99 -26.56
C GLU A 307 -0.41 6.22 -26.61
N GLY A 308 0.05 6.72 -25.45
CA GLY A 308 0.89 7.91 -25.37
C GLY A 308 0.13 9.23 -25.35
N HIS A 309 -1.21 9.21 -25.31
CA HIS A 309 -2.04 10.42 -25.28
C HIS A 309 -2.28 10.89 -23.86
N GLU A 310 -2.30 12.22 -23.65
CA GLU A 310 -2.75 12.78 -22.38
C GLU A 310 -4.24 12.49 -22.17
N ALA A 311 -4.55 11.90 -21.01
CA ALA A 311 -5.90 11.55 -20.61
C ALA A 311 -6.16 12.04 -19.18
N THR A 312 -7.44 12.18 -18.84
CA THR A 312 -7.86 12.60 -17.52
C THR A 312 -8.96 11.70 -16.98
N LEU A 313 -8.74 11.16 -15.78
CA LEU A 313 -9.74 10.46 -15.00
C LEU A 313 -10.43 11.46 -14.07
N HIS A 314 -11.75 11.56 -14.21
CA HIS A 314 -12.61 12.37 -13.34
C HIS A 314 -13.62 11.46 -12.63
N VAL A 315 -13.58 11.44 -11.29
CA VAL A 315 -14.54 10.69 -10.49
C VAL A 315 -15.14 11.55 -9.38
N LYS A 316 -16.44 11.35 -9.12
CA LYS A 316 -17.18 12.03 -8.05
C LYS A 316 -17.32 11.11 -6.86
N MET A 317 -16.86 11.55 -5.70
CA MET A 317 -16.99 10.84 -4.42
C MET A 317 -18.26 11.25 -3.69
N ALA A 318 -18.70 10.47 -2.69
CA ALA A 318 -19.88 10.82 -1.91
C ALA A 318 -19.66 12.11 -1.10
N THR A 319 -18.44 12.29 -0.57
CA THR A 319 -18.05 13.43 0.28
C THR A 319 -16.68 13.98 -0.13
N SER A 320 -16.38 15.20 0.30
CA SER A 320 -15.04 15.80 0.10
C SER A 320 -13.96 15.08 0.91
N GLY A 321 -14.33 14.51 2.05
CA GLY A 321 -13.46 13.64 2.84
C GLY A 321 -13.04 12.37 2.09
N GLN A 322 -13.95 11.75 1.34
CA GLN A 322 -13.62 10.58 0.50
C GLN A 322 -12.73 10.95 -0.69
N ALA A 323 -12.94 12.11 -1.32
CA ALA A 323 -12.04 12.60 -2.39
C ALA A 323 -10.63 12.88 -1.85
N ALA A 324 -10.54 13.49 -0.67
CA ALA A 324 -9.26 13.69 0.01
C ALA A 324 -8.61 12.35 0.44
N ALA A 325 -9.40 11.36 0.87
CA ALA A 325 -8.90 10.03 1.23
C ALA A 325 -8.35 9.29 0.00
N LEU A 326 -9.03 9.34 -1.14
CA LEU A 326 -8.53 8.78 -2.39
C LEU A 326 -7.22 9.45 -2.82
N TYR A 327 -7.16 10.78 -2.78
CA TYR A 327 -5.92 11.51 -3.07
C TYR A 327 -4.76 11.11 -2.14
N ARG A 328 -5.04 10.98 -0.83
CA ARG A 328 -4.06 10.50 0.15
C ARG A 328 -3.63 9.08 -0.14
N ALA A 329 -4.54 8.17 -0.47
CA ALA A 329 -4.20 6.79 -0.79
C ALA A 329 -3.27 6.70 -2.01
N VAL A 330 -3.55 7.47 -3.07
CA VAL A 330 -2.72 7.53 -4.29
C VAL A 330 -1.32 8.05 -3.98
N THR A 331 -1.23 9.20 -3.31
CA THR A 331 0.06 9.85 -3.00
C THR A 331 0.88 9.04 -2.00
N GLU A 332 0.23 8.45 -1.00
CA GLU A 332 0.91 7.61 -0.02
C GLU A 332 1.42 6.31 -0.66
N LYS A 333 0.60 5.59 -1.42
CA LYS A 333 1.05 4.34 -2.05
C LYS A 333 2.11 4.59 -3.13
N HIS A 334 2.02 5.67 -3.90
CA HIS A 334 3.10 6.08 -4.81
C HIS A 334 4.42 6.26 -4.04
N ALA A 335 4.43 7.09 -2.98
CA ALA A 335 5.63 7.34 -2.19
C ALA A 335 6.18 6.07 -1.53
N PHE A 336 5.30 5.17 -1.08
CA PHE A 336 5.73 3.93 -0.43
C PHE A 336 6.32 2.91 -1.40
N TYR A 337 5.68 2.66 -2.56
CA TYR A 337 6.09 1.59 -3.47
C TYR A 337 7.08 2.03 -4.55
N CYS A 338 7.03 3.30 -4.98
CA CYS A 338 7.80 3.76 -6.15
C CYS A 338 9.05 4.56 -5.78
N CYS A 339 9.04 5.28 -4.66
CA CYS A 339 10.14 6.18 -4.32
C CYS A 339 11.30 5.45 -3.63
N GLU A 340 12.51 5.99 -3.78
CA GLU A 340 13.70 5.43 -3.13
C GLU A 340 13.75 5.78 -1.64
N THR A 341 13.49 7.05 -1.30
CA THR A 341 13.43 7.54 0.09
C THR A 341 12.29 8.51 0.29
N VAL A 342 11.73 8.55 1.49
CA VAL A 342 10.62 9.49 1.82
C VAL A 342 11.09 10.95 1.88
N ARG A 343 12.39 11.17 2.13
CA ARG A 343 12.99 12.50 2.31
C ARG A 343 13.13 13.29 1.01
N THR A 344 13.04 12.68 -0.15
CA THR A 344 12.96 13.44 -1.41
C THR A 344 11.52 13.94 -1.65
N ASP A 345 10.49 13.17 -1.30
CA ASP A 345 9.11 13.50 -1.71
C ASP A 345 8.30 14.30 -0.69
N VAL A 346 8.54 14.09 0.61
CA VAL A 346 7.78 14.78 1.68
C VAL A 346 8.41 16.14 2.05
N THR A 347 9.71 16.32 1.78
CA THR A 347 10.43 17.58 2.05
C THR A 347 10.37 18.57 0.89
N GLU A 348 10.07 18.13 -0.34
CA GLU A 348 9.82 19.01 -1.49
C GLU A 348 8.49 19.79 -1.39
N GLN A 349 7.60 19.45 -0.44
CA GLN A 349 6.52 20.35 -0.03
C GLN A 349 7.01 21.60 0.75
N PHE A 350 8.31 21.71 1.05
CA PHE A 350 8.87 22.74 1.92
C PHE A 350 10.06 23.53 1.35
N ILE A 351 10.49 23.33 0.10
CA ILE A 351 11.59 24.11 -0.47
C ILE A 351 11.12 24.81 -1.73
N ARG A 352 10.81 26.10 -1.58
CA ARG A 352 11.01 27.06 -2.67
C ARG A 352 12.50 27.05 -2.99
N ASP A 353 12.78 26.95 -4.28
CA ASP A 353 14.05 27.17 -4.96
C ASP A 353 14.76 25.90 -5.48
N LEU A 354 14.80 25.83 -6.82
CA LEU A 354 15.78 25.14 -7.66
C LEU A 354 16.00 23.64 -7.41
N LYS A 355 15.12 22.79 -7.98
CA LYS A 355 15.46 21.55 -8.74
C LYS A 355 14.20 20.73 -9.04
N GLY A 356 13.90 20.60 -10.33
CA GLY A 356 12.83 19.72 -10.82
C GLY A 356 13.36 18.31 -11.04
N THR A 357 12.64 17.32 -10.51
CA THR A 357 12.43 15.97 -11.11
C THR A 357 11.23 15.28 -10.44
N ILE A 358 10.77 15.71 -9.26
CA ILE A 358 9.47 15.26 -8.68
C ILE A 358 8.56 16.45 -8.31
N ALA A 359 9.11 17.66 -8.12
CA ALA A 359 8.36 18.90 -7.99
C ALA A 359 7.39 19.21 -9.18
N SER A 360 7.55 18.60 -10.36
CA SER A 360 6.63 18.84 -11.50
C SER A 360 5.33 18.02 -11.45
N LEU A 361 5.23 17.00 -10.58
CA LEU A 361 3.96 16.27 -10.39
C LEU A 361 2.94 17.10 -9.57
N PHE A 362 3.42 18.06 -8.77
CA PHE A 362 2.62 18.70 -7.72
C PHE A 362 2.87 20.21 -7.45
N ASN A 363 3.46 20.97 -8.39
CA ASN A 363 3.44 22.46 -8.39
C ASN A 363 2.93 22.95 -9.76
N GLU A 364 2.05 23.94 -9.97
CA GLU A 364 1.54 25.04 -9.15
C GLU A 364 0.03 25.25 -9.43
N SER A 365 -0.75 25.54 -8.37
CA SER A 365 -2.05 26.29 -8.34
C SER A 365 -2.95 25.93 -7.14
N THR A 366 -2.41 25.48 -6.00
CA THR A 366 -3.17 25.51 -4.73
C THR A 366 -2.93 26.85 -4.05
N ARG A 367 -3.71 27.88 -4.43
CA ARG A 367 -3.77 29.16 -3.69
C ARG A 367 -4.35 29.05 -2.26
N LEU A 368 -4.43 27.86 -1.68
CA LEU A 368 -4.88 27.62 -0.31
C LEU A 368 -4.04 26.50 0.32
N GLY A 369 -3.19 26.88 1.28
CA GLY A 369 -2.29 26.00 2.04
C GLY A 369 -2.98 24.91 2.86
N ARG A 370 -3.52 23.87 2.21
CA ARG A 370 -3.72 22.57 2.87
C ARG A 370 -2.43 21.77 2.75
N ARG A 371 -1.61 21.81 3.79
CA ARG A 371 -0.46 20.92 3.96
C ARG A 371 -0.99 19.47 4.08
N TYR A 372 -0.82 18.66 3.04
CA TYR A 372 -1.10 17.23 3.13
C TYR A 372 0.07 16.56 3.84
N VAL A 373 -0.01 16.51 5.17
CA VAL A 373 0.97 15.84 6.00
C VAL A 373 0.73 14.32 5.88
N PHE A 374 1.61 13.63 5.15
CA PHE A 374 1.53 12.18 4.93
C PHE A 374 2.10 11.39 6.11
N ASP A 375 1.49 10.24 6.38
CA ASP A 375 1.84 9.34 7.50
C ASP A 375 3.10 8.50 7.24
N ILE A 376 3.64 8.54 6.01
CA ILE A 376 4.75 7.68 5.59
C ILE A 376 6.06 8.20 6.17
N ARG A 377 6.82 7.29 6.78
CA ARG A 377 8.16 7.56 7.31
C ARG A 377 9.27 6.87 6.51
N ARG A 378 8.94 5.76 5.85
CA ARG A 378 9.87 4.93 5.07
C ARG A 378 9.20 4.38 3.82
N THR A 379 9.98 4.19 2.76
CA THR A 379 9.57 3.47 1.55
C THR A 379 9.57 1.96 1.80
N CYS A 380 8.91 1.18 0.95
CA CYS A 380 8.89 -0.28 1.02
C CYS A 380 10.30 -0.87 1.14
N ARG A 381 11.24 -0.32 0.35
CA ARG A 381 12.66 -0.72 0.38
C ARG A 381 13.32 -0.39 1.71
N GLU A 382 13.13 0.83 2.23
CA GLU A 382 13.69 1.24 3.51
C GLU A 382 13.19 0.38 4.68
N VAL A 383 11.90 0.00 4.67
CA VAL A 383 11.31 -0.91 5.66
C VAL A 383 11.96 -2.28 5.59
N HIS A 384 12.04 -2.87 4.40
CA HIS A 384 12.65 -4.19 4.22
C HIS A 384 14.14 -4.20 4.62
N ASP A 385 14.92 -3.21 4.19
CA ASP A 385 16.35 -3.10 4.52
C ASP A 385 16.58 -2.90 6.03
N ARG A 386 15.66 -2.19 6.70
CA ARG A 386 15.69 -2.04 8.16
C ARG A 386 15.37 -3.34 8.87
N ALA A 387 14.33 -4.06 8.43
CA ALA A 387 13.94 -5.34 9.01
C ALA A 387 15.06 -6.38 8.88
N ARG A 388 15.70 -6.46 7.71
CA ARG A 388 16.85 -7.34 7.47
C ARG A 388 18.02 -7.01 8.39
N ARG A 389 18.39 -5.74 8.53
CA ARG A 389 19.45 -5.30 9.44
C ARG A 389 19.13 -5.62 10.90
N ALA A 390 17.88 -5.41 11.33
CA ALA A 390 17.44 -5.74 12.68
C ALA A 390 17.51 -7.25 12.96
N ALA A 391 17.10 -8.10 12.01
CA ALA A 391 17.20 -9.55 12.13
C ALA A 391 18.66 -10.02 12.25
N HIS A 392 19.57 -9.49 11.43
CA HIS A 392 21.01 -9.80 11.54
C HIS A 392 21.60 -9.35 12.87
N ALA A 393 21.24 -8.17 13.36
CA ALA A 393 21.70 -7.68 14.67
C ALA A 393 21.23 -8.58 15.82
N ARG A 394 19.98 -9.07 15.78
CA ARG A 394 19.45 -10.02 16.77
C ARG A 394 20.21 -11.36 16.74
N GLN A 395 20.51 -11.88 15.56
CA GLN A 395 21.29 -13.11 15.41
C GLN A 395 22.73 -12.94 15.92
N ALA A 396 23.36 -11.80 15.62
CA ALA A 396 24.70 -11.48 16.11
C ALA A 396 24.74 -11.37 17.64
N ALA A 397 23.76 -10.72 18.26
CA ALA A 397 23.64 -10.62 19.71
C ALA A 397 23.39 -11.98 20.38
N ALA A 398 22.66 -12.89 19.73
CA ALA A 398 22.43 -14.24 20.23
C ALA A 398 23.69 -15.14 20.16
N HIS A 399 24.66 -14.80 19.30
CA HIS A 399 25.91 -15.53 19.11
C HIS A 399 27.12 -14.92 19.84
N GLU A 400 26.95 -13.85 20.64
CA GLU A 400 28.03 -13.36 21.49
C GLU A 400 28.41 -14.43 22.54
N PRO A 401 29.68 -14.88 22.60
CA PRO A 401 30.10 -15.85 23.60
C PRO A 401 30.06 -15.21 24.99
N ARG A 402 29.40 -15.89 25.95
CA ARG A 402 29.45 -15.60 27.39
C ARG A 402 30.88 -15.26 27.82
N PRO A 403 31.12 -14.17 28.58
CA PRO A 403 32.48 -13.77 28.91
C PRO A 403 33.13 -14.82 29.81
N ARG A 404 34.18 -15.47 29.32
CA ARG A 404 35.10 -16.24 30.16
C ARG A 404 35.84 -15.28 31.09
N ARG A 405 35.73 -15.51 32.40
CA ARG A 405 36.52 -14.84 33.43
C ARG A 405 38.02 -15.12 33.23
N ARG A 406 38.81 -14.03 33.31
CA ARG A 406 40.27 -13.87 33.57
C ARG A 406 40.92 -13.09 32.43
N SER A 407 41.89 -12.21 32.65
CA SER A 407 42.58 -11.71 33.85
C SER A 407 43.32 -10.45 33.40
N THR A 408 43.60 -9.56 34.35
CA THR A 408 44.42 -8.35 34.22
C THR A 408 45.62 -8.49 33.27
N GLY A 409 45.66 -7.63 32.26
CA GLY A 409 46.77 -7.48 31.32
C GLY A 409 46.55 -6.23 30.46
N SER A 410 47.12 -5.12 30.91
CA SER A 410 47.17 -3.82 30.24
C SER A 410 47.82 -3.95 28.86
N GLU A 411 47.19 -3.39 27.82
CA GLU A 411 47.90 -2.71 26.75
C GLU A 411 46.94 -1.80 25.96
N THR A 412 47.23 -0.51 26.01
CA THR A 412 46.58 0.61 25.34
C THR A 412 46.83 0.60 23.83
N LYS A 413 45.78 0.57 23.02
CA LYS A 413 45.77 1.13 21.65
C LYS A 413 44.43 1.78 21.33
N GLU A 414 44.47 3.07 21.05
CA GLU A 414 43.35 3.90 20.60
C GLU A 414 42.79 3.43 19.24
N PRO A 415 41.46 3.44 19.02
CA PRO A 415 40.91 3.34 17.69
C PRO A 415 40.80 4.73 17.06
N ARG A 416 41.45 4.90 15.92
CA ARG A 416 41.30 6.05 15.02
C ARG A 416 39.85 6.17 14.55
N SER A 417 39.27 7.34 14.79
CA SER A 417 38.02 7.82 14.22
C SER A 417 38.06 7.77 12.68
N ARG A 418 37.20 6.95 12.06
CA ARG A 418 36.83 7.12 10.65
C ARG A 418 35.46 7.77 10.58
N SER A 419 35.49 9.00 10.12
CA SER A 419 34.36 9.87 9.78
C SER A 419 33.36 9.18 8.86
N ALA A 420 32.09 9.27 9.24
CA ALA A 420 30.95 8.91 8.43
C ALA A 420 30.59 10.08 7.50
N SER A 421 31.00 10.01 6.23
CA SER A 421 30.43 10.84 5.14
C SER A 421 30.81 10.26 3.77
N ALA A 422 30.05 9.29 3.27
CA ALA A 422 30.17 8.79 1.89
C ALA A 422 28.85 8.14 1.41
N GLY A 423 27.72 8.76 1.72
CA GLY A 423 26.38 8.20 1.44
C GLY A 423 25.87 8.41 0.00
N GLY A 424 26.54 9.23 -0.82
CA GLY A 424 26.08 9.58 -2.17
C GLY A 424 26.75 8.83 -3.32
N GLU A 425 28.02 8.42 -3.18
CA GLU A 425 28.83 7.87 -4.29
C GLU A 425 28.51 6.40 -4.62
N ARG A 426 27.89 5.67 -3.69
CA ARG A 426 27.56 4.24 -3.87
C ARG A 426 26.30 3.96 -4.70
N ALA A 427 25.47 4.96 -4.93
CA ALA A 427 24.20 4.78 -5.65
C ALA A 427 24.39 4.61 -7.17
N LEU A 428 25.49 5.14 -7.70
CA LEU A 428 25.81 5.12 -9.14
C LEU A 428 26.96 4.17 -9.49
N ALA A 429 27.49 3.42 -8.52
CA ALA A 429 28.53 2.43 -8.79
C ALA A 429 27.92 1.13 -9.33
N CYS A 430 28.59 0.54 -10.31
CA CYS A 430 28.24 -0.74 -10.89
C CYS A 430 28.12 -1.81 -9.81
N ARG A 431 26.99 -2.52 -9.79
CA ARG A 431 26.69 -3.56 -8.79
C ARG A 431 27.57 -4.81 -8.90
N VAL A 432 28.38 -4.91 -9.95
CA VAL A 432 29.27 -6.05 -10.23
C VAL A 432 30.70 -5.72 -9.84
N CYS A 433 31.32 -4.69 -10.42
CA CYS A 433 32.69 -4.32 -10.07
C CYS A 433 32.80 -3.39 -8.86
N MET A 434 31.70 -2.73 -8.47
CA MET A 434 31.64 -1.73 -7.38
C MET A 434 32.60 -0.54 -7.58
N ASP A 435 33.08 -0.34 -8.81
CA ASP A 435 34.15 0.61 -9.14
C ASP A 435 33.66 1.62 -10.20
N ALA A 436 33.37 1.15 -11.42
CA ALA A 436 32.88 1.99 -12.50
C ALA A 436 31.44 2.48 -12.28
N ALA A 437 31.09 3.63 -12.86
CA ALA A 437 29.72 4.14 -12.83
C ALA A 437 28.77 3.27 -13.66
N ILE A 438 27.51 3.19 -13.26
CA ILE A 438 26.45 2.55 -14.06
C ILE A 438 26.15 3.36 -15.31
N ASP A 439 26.08 2.70 -16.47
CA ASP A 439 25.83 3.35 -17.75
C ASP A 439 25.14 2.41 -18.76
N THR A 440 24.71 1.22 -18.32
CA THR A 440 24.10 0.23 -19.21
C THR A 440 22.71 -0.18 -18.75
N LEU A 441 21.73 -0.02 -19.65
CA LEU A 441 20.33 -0.42 -19.50
C LEU A 441 20.11 -1.86 -19.98
N PHE A 442 19.41 -2.66 -19.16
CA PHE A 442 19.10 -4.06 -19.47
C PHE A 442 17.66 -4.18 -19.97
N LEU A 443 17.45 -4.67 -21.18
CA LEU A 443 16.11 -4.89 -21.76
C LEU A 443 15.69 -6.36 -21.69
N PRO A 444 14.40 -6.66 -21.42
CA PRO A 444 13.26 -5.73 -21.36
C PRO A 444 13.03 -5.08 -19.98
N CYS A 445 13.78 -5.45 -18.93
CA CYS A 445 13.49 -5.02 -17.55
C CYS A 445 13.77 -3.54 -17.22
N ARG A 446 14.50 -2.82 -18.08
CA ARG A 446 14.89 -1.40 -17.99
C ARG A 446 15.67 -1.01 -16.73
N HIS A 447 16.39 -1.94 -16.10
CA HIS A 447 17.28 -1.61 -14.99
C HIS A 447 18.65 -1.15 -15.47
N VAL A 448 19.18 -0.10 -14.83
CA VAL A 448 20.55 0.42 -15.04
C VAL A 448 21.34 0.10 -13.78
N VAL A 449 22.12 -0.98 -13.82
CA VAL A 449 22.79 -1.53 -12.61
C VAL A 449 24.24 -1.92 -12.82
N CYS A 450 24.71 -1.92 -14.08
CA CYS A 450 26.07 -2.27 -14.44
C CYS A 450 26.72 -1.18 -15.30
N CYS A 451 28.05 -1.14 -15.26
CA CYS A 451 28.84 -0.44 -16.26
C CYS A 451 28.91 -1.26 -17.56
N GLU A 452 29.33 -0.61 -18.64
CA GLU A 452 29.48 -1.18 -19.99
C GLU A 452 30.39 -2.42 -20.01
N ASP A 453 31.42 -2.45 -19.17
CA ASP A 453 32.34 -3.60 -19.10
C ASP A 453 31.75 -4.82 -18.38
N CYS A 454 30.85 -4.59 -17.42
CA CYS A 454 30.27 -5.64 -16.58
C CYS A 454 28.95 -6.18 -17.14
N ALA A 455 28.20 -5.36 -17.87
CA ALA A 455 26.88 -5.73 -18.39
C ALA A 455 26.90 -6.94 -19.33
N PRO A 456 27.86 -7.10 -20.29
CA PRO A 456 27.93 -8.25 -21.19
C PRO A 456 28.21 -9.58 -20.49
N ARG A 457 28.69 -9.54 -19.24
CA ARG A 457 29.00 -10.74 -18.43
C ARG A 457 27.82 -11.22 -17.60
N CYS A 458 26.69 -10.50 -17.64
CA CYS A 458 25.47 -10.85 -16.93
C CYS A 458 24.54 -11.62 -17.87
N GLU A 459 24.20 -12.86 -17.54
CA GLU A 459 23.17 -13.63 -18.25
C GLU A 459 21.75 -13.22 -17.83
N ARG A 460 21.60 -12.71 -16.60
CA ARG A 460 20.34 -12.22 -16.02
C ARG A 460 20.57 -10.93 -15.27
N CYS A 461 19.54 -10.08 -15.20
CA CYS A 461 19.64 -8.79 -14.50
C CYS A 461 19.98 -8.99 -13.01
N PRO A 462 21.06 -8.36 -12.47
CA PRO A 462 21.42 -8.47 -11.05
C PRO A 462 20.36 -7.95 -10.07
N LEU A 463 19.42 -7.12 -10.53
CA LEU A 463 18.38 -6.52 -9.69
C LEU A 463 17.09 -7.34 -9.67
N CYS A 464 16.53 -7.66 -10.83
CA CYS A 464 15.22 -8.32 -10.95
C CYS A 464 15.29 -9.76 -11.45
N ARG A 465 16.49 -10.25 -11.82
CA ARG A 465 16.74 -11.60 -12.36
C ARG A 465 15.99 -11.91 -13.66
N SER A 466 15.43 -10.93 -14.35
CA SER A 466 14.90 -11.12 -15.71
C SER A 466 16.01 -11.52 -16.68
N GLU A 467 15.68 -12.30 -17.70
CA GLU A 467 16.58 -12.58 -18.82
C GLU A 467 16.91 -11.28 -19.57
N ILE A 468 18.14 -11.19 -20.07
CA ILE A 468 18.64 -10.01 -20.78
C ILE A 468 18.63 -10.32 -22.27
N GLU A 469 17.71 -9.68 -22.98
CA GLU A 469 17.58 -9.82 -24.43
C GLU A 469 18.49 -8.83 -25.16
N LYS A 470 18.65 -7.61 -24.60
CA LYS A 470 19.43 -6.55 -25.21
C LYS A 470 20.04 -5.63 -24.16
N LEU A 471 21.26 -5.17 -24.45
CA LEU A 471 21.97 -4.15 -23.68
C LEU A 471 21.96 -2.84 -24.47
N MET A 472 21.76 -1.73 -23.76
CA MET A 472 21.80 -0.40 -24.36
C MET A 472 22.61 0.54 -23.47
N HIS A 473 23.67 1.14 -24.02
CA HIS A 473 24.44 2.17 -23.34
C HIS A 473 23.58 3.43 -23.18
N ILE A 474 23.67 4.06 -22.01
CA ILE A 474 22.97 5.30 -21.70
C ILE A 474 23.96 6.32 -21.12
N PHE A 475 23.72 7.59 -21.44
CA PHE A 475 24.49 8.69 -20.90
C PHE A 475 23.80 9.24 -19.66
N LEU A 476 24.46 9.13 -18.50
CA LEU A 476 23.99 9.81 -17.28
C LEU A 476 24.18 11.34 -17.41
N PRO A 477 23.27 12.16 -16.86
CA PRO A 477 23.41 13.62 -16.87
C PRO A 477 24.73 14.11 -16.27
N VAL A 478 25.31 15.15 -16.85
CA VAL A 478 26.66 15.70 -16.56
C VAL A 478 26.88 16.06 -15.07
N GLU A 479 25.80 16.34 -14.35
CA GLU A 479 25.80 16.65 -12.91
C GLU A 479 26.23 15.46 -12.04
N TYR A 480 26.13 14.23 -12.55
CA TYR A 480 26.56 13.00 -11.88
C TYR A 480 27.94 12.52 -12.30
N GLN A 481 28.58 13.21 -13.26
CA GLN A 481 29.89 12.86 -13.80
C GLN A 481 31.06 13.58 -13.11
N LYS A 482 30.80 14.59 -12.25
CA LYS A 482 31.86 15.38 -11.59
C LYS A 482 31.78 15.30 -10.07
N ASN A 483 32.42 14.29 -9.50
CA ASN A 483 32.97 14.34 -8.14
C ASN A 483 34.24 13.51 -8.07
N HIS A 484 35.29 14.01 -8.73
CA HIS A 484 36.66 13.69 -8.35
C HIS A 484 37.17 14.85 -7.50
N GLY A 485 37.59 14.53 -6.28
CA GLY A 485 37.85 15.49 -5.22
C GLY A 485 38.72 16.68 -5.62
N LEU A 486 38.38 17.86 -5.09
CA LEU A 486 39.24 19.04 -5.13
C LEU A 486 39.22 19.75 -3.78
N ILE A 487 40.41 19.79 -3.18
CA ILE A 487 40.83 20.79 -2.19
C ILE A 487 40.93 22.11 -2.96
N ILE A 488 40.23 23.15 -2.49
CA ILE A 488 40.28 24.50 -3.08
C ILE A 488 41.12 25.38 -2.15
N LYS A 489 42.17 26.00 -2.71
CA LYS A 489 42.68 27.29 -2.22
C LYS A 489 41.95 28.41 -2.94
#